data_AF-A0A171AVL5-F1
#
_entry.id   AF-A0A171AVL5-F1
#
_cell.length_a   1.000
_cell.length_b   1.000
_cell.length_c   1.000
_cell.angle_alpha   90.00
_cell.angle_beta   90.00
_cell.angle_gamma   90.00
#
_symmetry.space_group_name_H-M   'P 1'
#
loop_
_entity.id
_entity.type
_entity.pdbx_description
1 polymer ?
#
loop_
_entity_poly.entity_id
_entity_poly.type
_entity_poly.pdbx_seq_one_letter_code
_entity_poly.pdbx_strand_id
1 'polypeptide(L)'
;AFKIVPKLRNWEQILYLTEPSTWSAASMYMATRIFASNLKEKMAQRFYNLVLLPRIRDDIAEYKRLNFHLYQALRKALFKPGAFMKGILLPLCESGTCSLREAIIIGSVLSKNSIPMLHSSAAILKIAEMEYNGANSIFLRILYDKKYALPYRVVDASVFHFLRFERDSREMPVLWHQALLTFVQRYKSDISSEQREALLKLLRYQSHPTITMEIRRELQNATCRDIEMNEPLL
;
A
#
# COMPACT_ATOMS: atom_id res chain seq x y z
N ALA A 1 9.92 -14.18 31.38
CA ALA A 1 8.45 -14.21 31.24
C ALA A 1 7.95 -13.72 29.87
N PHE A 2 8.23 -12.48 29.43
CA PHE A 2 7.60 -11.91 28.22
C PHE A 2 7.69 -12.76 26.92
N LYS A 3 8.80 -13.48 26.70
CA LYS A 3 8.98 -14.34 25.52
C LYS A 3 7.96 -15.49 25.39
N ILE A 4 7.30 -15.90 26.48
CA ILE A 4 6.30 -16.98 26.44
C ILE A 4 4.90 -16.49 26.11
N VAL A 5 4.64 -15.16 26.17
CA VAL A 5 3.31 -14.58 25.98
C VAL A 5 2.65 -15.02 24.66
N PRO A 6 3.34 -15.04 23.50
CA PRO A 6 2.74 -15.49 22.23
C PRO A 6 2.26 -16.95 22.22
N LYS A 7 2.73 -17.79 23.16
CA LYS A 7 2.36 -19.22 23.24
C LYS A 7 1.09 -19.43 24.07
N LEU A 8 0.65 -18.41 24.81
CA LEU A 8 -0.52 -18.49 25.69
C LEU A 8 -1.81 -18.38 24.88
N ARG A 9 -2.86 -19.10 25.29
CA ARG A 9 -4.19 -19.00 24.66
C ARG A 9 -4.80 -17.61 24.86
N ASN A 10 -4.61 -17.02 26.04
CA ASN A 10 -5.10 -15.70 26.44
C ASN A 10 -4.01 -14.60 26.35
N TRP A 11 -3.14 -14.68 25.34
CA TRP A 11 -2.00 -13.77 25.20
C TRP A 11 -2.39 -12.29 25.19
N GLU A 12 -3.56 -11.91 24.65
CA GLU A 12 -4.03 -10.51 24.61
C GLU A 12 -4.27 -9.93 26.00
N GLN A 13 -4.91 -10.70 26.89
CA GLN A 13 -5.17 -10.26 28.26
C GLN A 13 -3.85 -10.09 29.02
N ILE A 14 -2.95 -11.06 28.88
CA ILE A 14 -1.62 -10.99 29.50
C ILE A 14 -0.81 -9.82 28.95
N LEU A 15 -0.93 -9.55 27.65
CA LEU A 15 -0.26 -8.41 27.02
C LEU A 15 -0.81 -7.08 27.55
N TYR A 16 -2.12 -6.99 27.74
CA TYR A 16 -2.76 -5.78 28.26
C TYR A 16 -2.26 -5.44 29.67
N LEU A 17 -2.06 -6.44 30.53
CA LEU A 17 -1.48 -6.27 31.87
C LEU A 17 -0.04 -5.73 31.86
N THR A 18 0.67 -5.83 30.73
CA THR A 18 2.01 -5.26 30.59
C THR A 18 2.02 -3.80 30.13
N GLU A 19 0.84 -3.19 30.02
CA GLU A 19 0.60 -1.79 29.62
C GLU A 19 1.35 -1.37 28.35
N PRO A 20 0.94 -1.86 27.17
CA PRO A 20 1.70 -1.66 25.95
C PRO A 20 1.95 -0.20 25.53
N SER A 21 1.09 0.72 26.00
CA SER A 21 1.21 2.16 25.78
C SER A 21 2.45 2.77 26.44
N THR A 22 2.89 2.26 27.60
CA THR A 22 4.01 2.81 28.38
C THR A 22 5.38 2.26 27.95
N TRP A 23 5.39 1.32 27.02
CA TRP A 23 6.62 0.67 26.59
C TRP A 23 7.61 1.63 25.92
N SER A 24 8.91 1.40 26.13
CA SER A 24 9.93 2.12 25.37
C SER A 24 9.90 1.73 23.88
N ALA A 25 10.39 2.61 23.00
CA ALA A 25 10.50 2.29 21.58
C ALA A 25 11.38 1.05 21.32
N ALA A 26 12.45 0.86 22.11
CA ALA A 26 13.32 -0.31 22.04
C ALA A 26 12.58 -1.60 22.47
N SER A 27 11.75 -1.52 23.51
CA SER A 27 10.86 -2.62 23.90
C SER A 27 9.94 -2.98 22.74
N MET A 28 9.39 -1.99 22.02
CA MET A 28 8.50 -2.19 20.85
C MET A 28 9.13 -2.87 19.67
N TYR A 29 10.38 -2.58 19.42
CA TYR A 29 11.14 -3.37 18.49
C TYR A 29 11.28 -4.84 18.92
N MET A 30 11.66 -5.10 20.16
CA MET A 30 11.88 -6.47 20.65
C MET A 30 10.59 -7.27 20.76
N ALA A 31 9.50 -6.65 21.22
CA ALA A 31 8.18 -7.27 21.26
C ALA A 31 7.71 -7.62 19.85
N THR A 32 7.80 -6.68 18.90
CA THR A 32 7.40 -6.94 17.51
C THR A 32 8.19 -8.11 16.92
N ARG A 33 9.49 -8.23 17.18
CA ARG A 33 10.29 -9.39 16.74
C ARG A 33 9.79 -10.71 17.30
N ILE A 34 9.46 -10.76 18.59
CA ILE A 34 8.99 -11.97 19.27
C ILE A 34 7.60 -12.36 18.73
N PHE A 35 6.69 -11.39 18.62
CA PHE A 35 5.31 -11.61 18.19
C PHE A 35 5.25 -11.96 16.69
N ALA A 36 6.00 -11.26 15.84
CA ALA A 36 6.08 -11.55 14.41
C ALA A 36 6.71 -12.91 14.10
N SER A 37 7.50 -13.51 15.01
CA SER A 37 8.07 -14.85 14.80
C SER A 37 7.20 -15.97 15.38
N ASN A 38 6.57 -15.75 16.53
CA ASN A 38 5.89 -16.81 17.27
C ASN A 38 4.38 -16.87 17.05
N LEU A 39 3.71 -15.75 16.71
CA LEU A 39 2.27 -15.75 16.51
C LEU A 39 1.86 -16.28 15.14
N LYS A 40 0.67 -16.90 15.11
CA LYS A 40 -0.05 -17.19 13.86
C LYS A 40 -0.47 -15.88 13.19
N GLU A 41 -0.66 -15.89 11.88
CA GLU A 41 -0.92 -14.68 11.08
C GLU A 41 -2.08 -13.83 11.61
N LYS A 42 -3.23 -14.46 11.92
CA LYS A 42 -4.41 -13.77 12.48
C LYS A 42 -4.12 -13.11 13.84
N MET A 43 -3.30 -13.73 14.68
CA MET A 43 -2.94 -13.18 15.99
C MET A 43 -1.91 -12.04 15.85
N ALA A 44 -0.94 -12.20 14.95
CA ALA A 44 0.02 -11.14 14.61
C ALA A 44 -0.69 -9.90 14.05
N GLN A 45 -1.72 -10.09 13.20
CA GLN A 45 -2.56 -9.01 12.71
C GLN A 45 -3.22 -8.23 13.86
N ARG A 46 -3.77 -8.92 14.87
CA ARG A 46 -4.38 -8.27 16.04
C ARG A 46 -3.34 -7.49 16.86
N PHE A 47 -2.15 -8.06 17.09
CA PHE A 47 -1.05 -7.33 17.74
C PHE A 47 -0.65 -6.08 16.96
N TYR A 48 -0.56 -6.17 15.63
CA TYR A 48 -0.22 -5.01 14.80
C TYR A 48 -1.27 -3.91 14.85
N ASN A 49 -2.55 -4.27 14.77
CA ASN A 49 -3.65 -3.31 14.75
C ASN A 49 -3.87 -2.65 16.12
N LEU A 50 -3.81 -3.42 17.21
CA LEU A 50 -4.17 -2.94 18.55
C LEU A 50 -3.00 -2.32 19.33
N VAL A 51 -1.76 -2.65 18.98
CA VAL A 51 -0.58 -2.22 19.75
C VAL A 51 0.41 -1.45 18.89
N LEU A 52 0.88 -2.06 17.78
CA LEU A 52 1.96 -1.47 17.00
C LEU A 52 1.50 -0.23 16.21
N LEU A 53 0.36 -0.31 15.52
CA LEU A 53 -0.15 0.77 14.69
C LEU A 53 -0.48 2.03 15.50
N PRO A 54 -1.25 1.99 16.62
CA PRO A 54 -1.51 3.17 17.43
C PRO A 54 -0.22 3.84 17.90
N ARG A 55 0.73 3.05 18.42
CA ARG A 55 2.02 3.56 18.89
C ARG A 55 2.82 4.27 17.80
N ILE A 56 2.78 3.80 16.56
CA ILE A 56 3.46 4.45 15.43
C ILE A 56 2.78 5.76 15.08
N ARG A 57 1.44 5.80 15.09
CA ARG A 57 0.67 7.02 14.79
C ARG A 57 0.92 8.09 15.84
N ASP A 58 0.94 7.71 17.12
CA ASP A 58 1.23 8.62 18.24
C ASP A 58 2.62 9.25 18.11
N ASP A 59 3.66 8.44 17.87
CA ASP A 59 5.05 8.91 17.72
C ASP A 59 5.21 9.88 16.54
N ILE A 60 4.55 9.60 15.41
CA ILE A 60 4.56 10.48 14.23
C ILE A 60 3.77 11.77 14.49
N ALA A 61 2.64 11.68 15.18
CA ALA A 61 1.81 12.84 15.52
C ALA A 61 2.55 13.79 16.46
N GLU A 62 3.24 13.26 17.47
CA GLU A 62 3.98 14.01 18.49
C GLU A 62 5.30 14.58 17.93
N TYR A 63 6.18 13.73 17.41
CA TYR A 63 7.54 14.13 17.04
C TYR A 63 7.71 14.54 15.58
N LYS A 64 6.67 14.37 14.74
CA LYS A 64 6.72 14.61 13.28
C LYS A 64 7.81 13.80 12.55
N ARG A 65 8.36 12.77 13.20
CA ARG A 65 9.33 11.80 12.68
C ARG A 65 9.13 10.51 13.45
N LEU A 66 9.51 9.38 12.88
CA LEU A 66 9.38 8.09 13.55
C LEU A 66 10.70 7.71 14.24
N ASN A 67 10.62 7.28 15.50
CA ASN A 67 11.74 6.72 16.23
C ASN A 67 12.39 5.54 15.47
N PHE A 68 13.73 5.47 15.50
CA PHE A 68 14.49 4.41 14.83
C PHE A 68 14.03 2.99 15.21
N HIS A 69 13.77 2.72 16.49
CA HIS A 69 13.35 1.39 16.93
C HIS A 69 11.94 1.04 16.44
N LEU A 70 11.02 2.00 16.38
CA LEU A 70 9.68 1.80 15.82
C LEU A 70 9.74 1.56 14.31
N TYR A 71 10.64 2.27 13.60
CA TYR A 71 10.90 1.99 12.20
C TYR A 71 11.44 0.57 11.97
N GLN A 72 12.38 0.10 12.81
CA GLN A 72 12.83 -1.29 12.76
C GLN A 72 11.72 -2.28 13.15
N ALA A 73 10.80 -1.91 14.04
CA ALA A 73 9.63 -2.71 14.39
C ALA A 73 8.73 -2.92 13.17
N LEU A 74 8.42 -1.87 12.41
CA LEU A 74 7.69 -1.97 11.14
C LEU A 74 8.37 -2.90 10.14
N ARG A 75 9.68 -2.77 9.97
CA ARG A 75 10.45 -3.66 9.07
C ARG A 75 10.39 -5.12 9.51
N LYS A 76 10.36 -5.39 10.82
CA LYS A 76 10.21 -6.74 11.36
C LYS A 76 8.78 -7.26 11.25
N ALA A 77 7.78 -6.41 11.41
CA ALA A 77 6.38 -6.77 11.24
C ALA A 77 6.09 -7.30 9.82
N LEU A 78 6.77 -6.73 8.81
CA LEU A 78 6.63 -7.09 7.40
C LEU A 78 7.13 -8.52 7.06
N PHE A 79 7.84 -9.20 7.97
CA PHE A 79 8.18 -10.63 7.82
C PHE A 79 6.92 -11.53 7.80
N LYS A 80 5.78 -11.01 8.27
CA LYS A 80 4.45 -11.60 8.05
C LYS A 80 3.61 -10.66 7.18
N PRO A 81 3.77 -10.70 5.85
CA PRO A 81 3.16 -9.71 4.94
C PRO A 81 1.63 -9.70 5.02
N GLY A 82 0.96 -10.85 5.09
CA GLY A 82 -0.51 -10.89 5.22
C GLY A 82 -1.03 -10.20 6.50
N ALA A 83 -0.35 -10.41 7.63
CA ALA A 83 -0.65 -9.71 8.88
C ALA A 83 -0.33 -8.21 8.79
N PHE A 84 0.77 -7.82 8.13
CA PHE A 84 1.14 -6.42 7.94
C PHE A 84 0.09 -5.68 7.10
N MET A 85 -0.33 -6.26 5.96
CA MET A 85 -1.31 -5.62 5.09
C MET A 85 -2.65 -5.39 5.81
N LYS A 86 -3.18 -6.43 6.47
CA LYS A 86 -4.48 -6.36 7.16
C LYS A 86 -4.44 -5.71 8.53
N GLY A 87 -3.26 -5.61 9.15
CA GLY A 87 -3.09 -5.10 10.51
C GLY A 87 -2.52 -3.68 10.58
N ILE A 88 -1.85 -3.22 9.52
CA ILE A 88 -1.19 -1.91 9.47
C ILE A 88 -1.67 -1.12 8.25
N LEU A 89 -1.39 -1.62 7.03
CA LEU A 89 -1.59 -0.84 5.81
C LEU A 89 -3.07 -0.52 5.54
N LEU A 90 -3.92 -1.55 5.45
CA LEU A 90 -5.33 -1.36 5.12
C LEU A 90 -6.09 -0.60 6.21
N PRO A 91 -5.95 -0.92 7.52
CA PRO A 91 -6.60 -0.11 8.56
C PRO A 91 -6.17 1.35 8.56
N LEU A 92 -4.90 1.63 8.23
CA LEU A 92 -4.42 3.01 8.11
C LEU A 92 -5.12 3.74 6.95
N CYS A 93 -5.22 3.11 5.78
CA CYS A 93 -5.92 3.67 4.62
C CYS A 93 -7.43 3.83 4.87
N GLU A 94 -8.08 2.85 5.50
CA GLU A 94 -9.51 2.82 5.81
C GLU A 94 -9.90 3.85 6.87
N SER A 95 -8.99 4.22 7.78
CA SER A 95 -9.29 5.15 8.86
C SER A 95 -9.66 6.57 8.40
N GLY A 96 -9.41 6.93 7.14
CA GLY A 96 -9.66 8.28 6.59
C GLY A 96 -8.78 9.40 7.17
N THR A 97 -8.08 9.14 8.28
CA THR A 97 -7.25 10.10 9.02
C THR A 97 -5.75 9.95 8.74
N CYS A 98 -5.38 9.14 7.74
CA CYS A 98 -3.98 8.92 7.36
C CYS A 98 -3.37 10.20 6.78
N SER A 99 -2.39 10.74 7.48
CA SER A 99 -1.62 11.90 7.02
C SER A 99 -0.60 11.51 5.94
N LEU A 100 -0.22 12.48 5.11
CA LEU A 100 0.84 12.28 4.11
C LEU A 100 2.17 11.84 4.74
N ARG A 101 2.46 12.27 5.97
CA ARG A 101 3.69 11.93 6.67
C ARG A 101 3.70 10.48 7.15
N GLU A 102 2.58 9.98 7.68
CA GLU A 102 2.41 8.56 7.99
C GLU A 102 2.58 7.71 6.73
N ALA A 103 1.95 8.12 5.62
CA ALA A 103 2.02 7.42 4.34
C ALA A 103 3.45 7.36 3.77
N ILE A 104 4.22 8.45 3.85
CA ILE A 104 5.61 8.46 3.41
C ILE A 104 6.48 7.53 4.27
N ILE A 105 6.33 7.58 5.59
CA ILE A 105 7.16 6.78 6.51
C ILE A 105 6.86 5.28 6.32
N ILE A 106 5.59 4.88 6.37
CA ILE A 106 5.18 3.48 6.22
C ILE A 106 5.42 3.01 4.78
N GLY A 107 5.16 3.87 3.79
CA GLY A 107 5.49 3.64 2.40
C GLY A 107 6.99 3.35 2.18
N SER A 108 7.88 4.04 2.90
CA SER A 108 9.32 3.79 2.79
C SER A 108 9.74 2.41 3.32
N VAL A 109 8.98 1.84 4.28
CA VAL A 109 9.19 0.46 4.73
C VAL A 109 8.74 -0.51 3.65
N LEU A 110 7.59 -0.26 3.02
CA LEU A 110 7.09 -1.07 1.91
C LEU A 110 8.05 -1.05 0.71
N SER A 111 8.58 0.12 0.34
CA SER A 111 9.47 0.26 -0.81
C SER A 111 10.81 -0.46 -0.62
N LYS A 112 11.40 -0.39 0.57
CA LYS A 112 12.74 -0.96 0.87
C LYS A 112 12.76 -2.47 1.11
N ASN A 113 11.60 -3.09 1.33
CA ASN A 113 11.51 -4.51 1.66
C ASN A 113 10.81 -5.30 0.55
N SER A 114 11.25 -6.54 0.30
CA SER A 114 10.57 -7.44 -0.64
C SER A 114 9.27 -7.98 -0.05
N ILE A 115 8.21 -8.02 -0.83
CA ILE A 115 6.87 -8.46 -0.42
C ILE A 115 6.38 -9.48 -1.45
N PRO A 116 5.84 -10.64 -1.06
CA PRO A 116 5.28 -11.58 -2.03
C PRO A 116 4.20 -10.95 -2.90
N MET A 117 4.20 -11.28 -4.19
CA MET A 117 3.30 -10.68 -5.19
C MET A 117 1.82 -10.78 -4.76
N LEU A 118 1.36 -11.95 -4.30
CA LEU A 118 -0.05 -12.16 -3.93
C LEU A 118 -0.54 -11.19 -2.84
N HIS A 119 0.30 -10.90 -1.84
CA HIS A 119 -0.05 -9.95 -0.78
C HIS A 119 -0.06 -8.50 -1.29
N SER A 120 0.87 -8.16 -2.18
CA SER A 120 0.90 -6.84 -2.83
C SER A 120 -0.33 -6.64 -3.73
N SER A 121 -0.67 -7.64 -4.56
CA SER A 121 -1.85 -7.66 -5.42
C SER A 121 -3.15 -7.49 -4.63
N ALA A 122 -3.30 -8.22 -3.52
CA ALA A 122 -4.46 -8.09 -2.65
C ALA A 122 -4.56 -6.70 -1.99
N ALA A 123 -3.43 -6.11 -1.59
CA ALA A 123 -3.39 -4.77 -1.03
C ALA A 123 -3.74 -3.69 -2.07
N ILE A 124 -3.20 -3.78 -3.29
CA ILE A 124 -3.54 -2.89 -4.41
C ILE A 124 -5.04 -2.93 -4.67
N LEU A 125 -5.61 -4.14 -4.83
CA LEU A 125 -7.04 -4.32 -5.10
C LEU A 125 -7.90 -3.63 -4.03
N LYS A 126 -7.56 -3.84 -2.76
CA LYS A 126 -8.30 -3.24 -1.65
C LYS A 126 -8.17 -1.71 -1.61
N ILE A 127 -6.98 -1.17 -1.78
CA ILE A 127 -6.76 0.28 -1.78
C ILE A 127 -7.44 0.94 -3.01
N ALA A 128 -7.46 0.26 -4.15
CA ALA A 128 -8.12 0.74 -5.37
C ALA A 128 -9.65 0.83 -5.20
N GLU A 129 -10.25 -0.12 -4.49
CA GLU A 129 -11.70 -0.17 -4.19
C GLU A 129 -12.13 0.84 -3.09
N MET A 130 -11.20 1.29 -2.24
CA MET A 130 -11.50 2.21 -1.13
C MET A 130 -11.78 3.65 -1.58
N GLU A 131 -12.42 4.42 -0.68
CA GLU A 131 -12.56 5.87 -0.86
C GLU A 131 -11.21 6.55 -1.06
N TYR A 132 -11.21 7.58 -1.89
CA TYR A 132 -9.98 8.29 -2.20
C TYR A 132 -9.51 9.16 -1.04
N ASN A 133 -8.25 9.00 -0.66
CA ASN A 133 -7.51 9.99 0.11
C ASN A 133 -6.11 10.17 -0.54
N GLY A 134 -5.45 11.30 -0.28
CA GLY A 134 -4.13 11.58 -0.87
C GLY A 134 -3.04 10.58 -0.45
N ALA A 135 -3.16 9.97 0.73
CA ALA A 135 -2.25 8.95 1.24
C ALA A 135 -2.32 7.63 0.43
N ASN A 136 -3.50 7.25 -0.06
CA ASN A 136 -3.72 6.03 -0.84
C ASN A 136 -2.91 6.05 -2.13
N SER A 137 -2.81 7.21 -2.80
CA SER A 137 -1.97 7.37 -4.01
C SER A 137 -0.48 7.08 -3.74
N ILE A 138 0.03 7.44 -2.56
CA ILE A 138 1.43 7.15 -2.18
C ILE A 138 1.65 5.64 -2.11
N PHE A 139 0.73 4.91 -1.45
CA PHE A 139 0.83 3.46 -1.31
C PHE A 139 0.66 2.74 -2.65
N LEU A 140 -0.34 3.13 -3.46
CA LEU A 140 -0.55 2.57 -4.79
C LEU A 140 0.70 2.75 -5.66
N ARG A 141 1.25 3.97 -5.73
CA ARG A 141 2.49 4.24 -6.49
C ARG A 141 3.63 3.32 -6.06
N ILE A 142 3.86 3.19 -4.75
CA ILE A 142 4.93 2.35 -4.19
C ILE A 142 4.72 0.88 -4.55
N LEU A 143 3.48 0.39 -4.49
CA LEU A 143 3.16 -1.00 -4.82
C LEU A 143 3.29 -1.26 -6.33
N TYR A 144 2.93 -0.31 -7.20
CA TYR A 144 3.17 -0.41 -8.63
C TYR A 144 4.67 -0.40 -8.98
N ASP A 145 5.47 0.41 -8.28
CA ASP A 145 6.93 0.45 -8.47
C ASP A 145 7.65 -0.84 -8.05
N LYS A 146 6.95 -1.78 -7.39
CA LYS A 146 7.47 -3.14 -7.20
C LYS A 146 7.53 -3.96 -8.49
N LYS A 147 6.79 -3.56 -9.54
CA LYS A 147 6.80 -4.18 -10.87
C LYS A 147 6.52 -5.68 -10.85
N TYR A 148 5.68 -6.13 -9.92
CA TYR A 148 5.22 -7.52 -9.92
C TYR A 148 4.26 -7.76 -11.07
N ALA A 149 4.25 -8.98 -11.62
CA ALA A 149 3.20 -9.42 -12.53
C ALA A 149 1.87 -9.48 -11.78
N LEU A 150 0.95 -8.57 -12.09
CA LEU A 150 -0.34 -8.46 -11.41
C LEU A 150 -1.40 -9.32 -12.13
N PRO A 151 -2.30 -9.99 -11.40
CA PRO A 151 -3.48 -10.60 -12.02
C PRO A 151 -4.33 -9.52 -12.73
N TYR A 152 -4.91 -9.85 -13.88
CA TYR A 152 -5.71 -8.90 -14.67
C TYR A 152 -6.83 -8.23 -13.86
N ARG A 153 -7.50 -8.96 -12.96
CA ARG A 153 -8.49 -8.38 -12.06
C ARG A 153 -7.95 -7.18 -11.24
N VAL A 154 -6.68 -7.22 -10.83
CA VAL A 154 -6.05 -6.12 -10.06
C VAL A 154 -5.69 -4.95 -10.97
N VAL A 155 -5.27 -5.25 -12.20
CA VAL A 155 -5.06 -4.24 -13.25
C VAL A 155 -6.38 -3.53 -13.57
N ASP A 156 -7.45 -4.28 -13.81
CA ASP A 156 -8.77 -3.76 -14.10
C ASP A 156 -9.31 -2.89 -12.95
N ALA A 157 -9.15 -3.34 -11.70
CA ALA A 157 -9.51 -2.54 -10.53
C ALA A 157 -8.68 -1.25 -10.40
N SER A 158 -7.39 -1.29 -10.78
CA SER A 158 -6.55 -0.09 -10.82
C SER A 158 -7.01 0.89 -11.90
N VAL A 159 -7.37 0.39 -13.08
CA VAL A 159 -7.95 1.22 -14.15
C VAL A 159 -9.26 1.86 -13.65
N PHE A 160 -10.17 1.07 -13.11
CA PHE A 160 -11.45 1.56 -12.58
C PHE A 160 -11.27 2.59 -11.47
N HIS A 161 -10.28 2.38 -10.58
CA HIS A 161 -9.91 3.36 -9.56
C HIS A 161 -9.56 4.71 -10.16
N PHE A 162 -8.83 4.78 -11.28
CA PHE A 162 -8.52 6.05 -11.93
C PHE A 162 -9.70 6.63 -12.72
N LEU A 163 -10.46 5.80 -13.43
CA LEU A 163 -11.59 6.26 -14.24
C LEU A 163 -12.71 6.90 -13.40
N ARG A 164 -12.88 6.52 -12.13
CA ARG A 164 -13.89 7.15 -11.26
C ARG A 164 -13.70 8.67 -11.08
N PHE A 165 -12.49 9.18 -11.33
CA PHE A 165 -12.18 10.60 -11.23
C PHE A 165 -12.50 11.41 -12.50
N GLU A 166 -13.01 10.77 -13.56
CA GLU A 166 -13.47 11.47 -14.77
C GLU A 166 -14.58 12.49 -14.46
N ARG A 167 -15.45 12.17 -13.49
CA ARG A 167 -16.58 13.01 -13.07
C ARG A 167 -16.31 13.75 -11.76
N ASP A 168 -15.11 13.64 -11.21
CA ASP A 168 -14.75 14.33 -9.97
C ASP A 168 -14.37 15.78 -10.31
N SER A 169 -15.07 16.74 -9.69
CA SER A 169 -14.82 18.17 -9.92
C SER A 169 -13.58 18.69 -9.19
N ARG A 170 -12.98 17.89 -8.31
CA ARG A 170 -11.77 18.26 -7.59
C ARG A 170 -10.56 18.21 -8.51
N GLU A 171 -9.63 19.13 -8.30
CA GLU A 171 -8.30 19.07 -8.91
C GLU A 171 -7.50 17.96 -8.22
N MET A 172 -7.07 16.96 -9.00
CA MET A 172 -6.35 15.83 -8.43
C MET A 172 -4.91 16.21 -8.07
N PRO A 173 -4.41 15.82 -6.89
CA PRO A 173 -3.09 16.21 -6.44
C PRO A 173 -1.99 15.55 -7.29
N VAL A 174 -0.80 16.15 -7.32
CA VAL A 174 0.38 15.62 -8.05
C VAL A 174 0.67 14.14 -7.74
N LEU A 175 0.43 13.70 -6.50
CA LEU A 175 0.63 12.31 -6.07
C LEU A 175 -0.29 11.33 -6.81
N TRP A 176 -1.50 11.75 -7.16
CA TRP A 176 -2.43 10.95 -7.94
C TRP A 176 -1.93 10.78 -9.38
N HIS A 177 -1.50 11.88 -10.02
CA HIS A 177 -0.92 11.83 -11.37
C HIS A 177 0.36 10.98 -11.42
N GLN A 178 1.21 11.07 -10.39
CA GLN A 178 2.38 10.21 -10.27
C GLN A 178 2.02 8.74 -10.11
N ALA A 179 0.98 8.41 -9.34
CA ALA A 179 0.51 7.03 -9.20
C ALA A 179 -0.02 6.48 -10.54
N LEU A 180 -0.79 7.29 -11.29
CA LEU A 180 -1.28 6.93 -12.61
C LEU A 180 -0.13 6.73 -13.61
N LEU A 181 0.86 7.65 -13.63
CA LEU A 181 2.04 7.51 -14.48
C LEU A 181 2.80 6.22 -14.17
N THR A 182 3.08 5.94 -12.89
CA THR A 182 3.76 4.69 -12.50
C THR A 182 2.95 3.47 -12.92
N PHE A 183 1.63 3.47 -12.72
CA PHE A 183 0.77 2.37 -13.17
C PHE A 183 0.91 2.14 -14.69
N VAL A 184 0.75 3.19 -15.51
CA VAL A 184 0.85 3.08 -16.97
C VAL A 184 2.26 2.65 -17.40
N GLN A 185 3.32 3.21 -16.84
CA GLN A 185 4.69 2.82 -17.17
C GLN A 185 5.00 1.34 -16.92
N ARG A 186 4.31 0.70 -15.96
CA ARG A 186 4.53 -0.70 -15.59
C ARG A 186 3.55 -1.65 -16.28
N TYR A 187 2.30 -1.24 -16.44
CA TYR A 187 1.18 -2.14 -16.76
C TYR A 187 0.44 -1.77 -18.05
N LYS A 188 0.97 -0.86 -18.87
CA LYS A 188 0.36 -0.49 -20.17
C LYS A 188 0.16 -1.67 -21.14
N SER A 189 0.94 -2.74 -21.01
CA SER A 189 0.77 -3.94 -21.84
C SER A 189 -0.28 -4.90 -21.29
N ASP A 190 -0.71 -4.73 -20.03
CA ASP A 190 -1.66 -5.60 -19.36
C ASP A 190 -3.09 -5.03 -19.35
N ILE A 191 -3.30 -3.84 -19.92
CA ILE A 191 -4.62 -3.22 -20.09
C ILE A 191 -5.21 -3.57 -21.47
N SER A 192 -6.54 -3.56 -21.56
CA SER A 192 -7.26 -3.69 -22.83
C SER A 192 -7.25 -2.40 -23.64
N SER A 193 -7.52 -2.51 -24.94
CA SER A 193 -7.66 -1.38 -25.86
C SER A 193 -8.73 -0.38 -25.40
N GLU A 194 -9.88 -0.87 -24.93
CA GLU A 194 -10.97 -0.06 -24.36
C GLU A 194 -10.53 0.71 -23.11
N GLN A 195 -9.84 0.02 -22.18
CA GLN A 195 -9.30 0.65 -20.97
C GLN A 195 -8.27 1.72 -21.29
N ARG A 196 -7.39 1.49 -22.28
CA ARG A 196 -6.43 2.48 -22.76
C ARG A 196 -7.12 3.73 -23.28
N GLU A 197 -8.16 3.57 -24.10
CA GLU A 197 -8.93 4.70 -24.64
C GLU A 197 -9.65 5.48 -23.54
N ALA A 198 -10.24 4.79 -22.57
CA ALA A 198 -10.86 5.41 -21.41
C ALA A 198 -9.84 6.23 -20.57
N LEU A 199 -8.63 5.71 -20.37
CA LEU A 199 -7.56 6.44 -19.68
C LEU A 199 -7.08 7.66 -20.49
N LEU A 200 -6.98 7.56 -21.82
CA LEU A 200 -6.65 8.71 -22.67
C LEU A 200 -7.72 9.80 -22.60
N LYS A 201 -9.00 9.40 -22.51
CA LYS A 201 -10.12 10.31 -22.29
C LYS A 201 -10.05 10.98 -20.91
N LEU A 202 -9.74 10.23 -19.86
CA LEU A 202 -9.56 10.75 -18.49
C LEU A 202 -8.54 11.90 -18.43
N LEU A 203 -7.44 11.81 -19.18
CA LEU A 203 -6.40 12.85 -19.24
C LEU A 203 -6.89 14.20 -19.79
N ARG A 204 -8.07 14.26 -20.44
CA ARG A 204 -8.69 15.50 -20.89
C ARG A 204 -9.45 16.22 -19.77
N TYR A 205 -9.94 15.46 -18.79
CA TYR A 205 -10.68 15.98 -17.64
C TYR A 205 -9.75 16.27 -16.47
N GLN A 206 -8.79 15.37 -16.22
CA GLN A 206 -7.81 15.48 -15.14
C GLN A 206 -6.41 15.65 -15.74
N SER A 207 -5.94 16.90 -15.80
CA SER A 207 -4.68 17.26 -16.45
C SER A 207 -3.68 17.92 -15.50
N HIS A 208 -2.42 17.50 -15.60
CA HIS A 208 -1.28 18.10 -14.91
C HIS A 208 -0.28 18.65 -15.94
N PRO A 209 0.30 19.85 -15.75
CA PRO A 209 1.12 20.53 -16.76
C PRO A 209 2.27 19.71 -17.35
N THR A 210 2.99 18.95 -16.51
CA THR A 210 4.16 18.16 -16.93
C THR A 210 3.86 16.66 -17.11
N ILE A 211 3.20 16.05 -16.12
CA ILE A 211 3.00 14.60 -16.03
C ILE A 211 2.02 14.06 -17.09
N THR A 212 0.95 14.81 -17.43
CA THR A 212 -0.09 14.30 -18.35
C THR A 212 0.46 13.99 -19.74
N MET A 213 1.45 14.74 -20.21
CA MET A 213 2.11 14.46 -21.50
C MET A 213 2.86 13.13 -21.47
N GLU A 214 3.53 12.80 -20.37
CA GLU A 214 4.22 11.52 -20.21
C GLU A 214 3.24 10.36 -20.15
N ILE A 215 2.14 10.49 -19.38
CA ILE A 215 1.11 9.43 -19.31
C ILE A 215 0.53 9.17 -20.70
N ARG A 216 0.20 10.23 -21.45
CA ARG A 216 -0.33 10.12 -22.81
C ARG A 216 0.65 9.39 -23.73
N ARG A 217 1.94 9.76 -23.70
CA ARG A 217 3.00 9.12 -24.49
C ARG A 217 3.10 7.63 -24.18
N GLU A 218 3.09 7.27 -22.89
CA GLU A 218 3.16 5.86 -22.49
C GLU A 218 1.93 5.06 -22.94
N LEU A 219 0.72 5.62 -22.86
CA LEU A 219 -0.52 4.99 -23.32
C LEU A 219 -0.57 4.85 -24.85
N GLN A 220 -0.08 5.83 -25.61
CA GLN A 220 -0.05 5.76 -27.08
C GLN A 220 0.89 4.65 -27.59
N ASN A 221 1.96 4.39 -26.84
CA ASN A 221 2.94 3.34 -27.14
C ASN A 221 2.60 1.98 -26.49
N ALA A 222 1.36 1.81 -26.00
CA ALA A 222 0.93 0.59 -25.33
C ALA A 222 0.45 -0.49 -26.32
N THR A 223 1.04 -1.68 -26.23
CA THR A 223 0.54 -2.90 -26.87
C THR A 223 -0.46 -3.60 -25.94
N CYS A 224 -1.76 -3.46 -26.22
CA CYS A 224 -2.82 -3.92 -25.31
C CYS A 224 -2.95 -5.45 -25.32
N ARG A 225 -3.38 -6.03 -24.19
CA ARG A 225 -3.44 -7.49 -24.00
C ARG A 225 -4.43 -8.23 -24.90
N ASP A 226 -5.39 -7.50 -25.48
CA ASP A 226 -6.47 -7.97 -26.33
C ASP A 226 -6.19 -7.81 -27.83
N ILE A 227 -5.03 -7.27 -28.19
CA ILE A 227 -4.60 -7.13 -29.59
C ILE A 227 -3.63 -8.28 -29.88
N GLU A 228 -4.08 -9.28 -30.65
CA GLU A 228 -3.20 -10.32 -31.17
C GLU A 228 -2.15 -9.68 -32.09
N MET A 229 -0.87 -9.88 -31.78
CA MET A 229 0.20 -9.58 -32.73
C MET A 229 0.10 -10.64 -33.82
N ASN A 230 -0.44 -10.29 -34.99
CA ASN A 230 -0.31 -11.12 -36.18
C ASN A 230 1.16 -11.54 -36.30
N GLU A 231 1.42 -12.85 -36.27
CA GLU A 231 2.74 -13.39 -36.58
C GLU A 231 3.17 -12.82 -37.94
N PRO A 232 4.43 -12.36 -38.09
CA PRO A 232 4.91 -11.99 -39.40
C PRO A 232 4.83 -13.24 -40.29
N LEU A 233 4.04 -13.16 -41.35
CA LEU A 233 4.00 -14.15 -42.41
C LEU A 233 5.45 -14.37 -42.88
N LEU A 234 5.98 -15.57 -42.61
CA LEU A 234 7.27 -16.05 -43.10
C LEU A 234 7.33 -16.06 -44.63
#